data_AF-A0A8I0H8P3-F1
#
_entry.id   AF-A0A8I0H8P3-F1
#
_cell.length_a   1.000
_cell.length_b   1.000
_cell.length_c   1.000
_cell.angle_alpha   90.00
_cell.angle_beta   90.00
_cell.angle_gamma   90.00
#
_symmetry.space_group_name_H-M   'P 1'
#
loop_
_entity.id
_entity.type
_entity.pdbx_description
1 polymer ?
#
loop_
_entity_poly.entity_id
_entity_poly.type
_entity_poly.pdbx_seq_one_letter_code
_entity_poly.pdbx_strand_id
1 'polypeptide(L)' 'TNIDADVANQDDVSKFEMSSGNSTGNRFGLKATEDLGNGMKVGFVLENGFNSDDGALKTTNKLFDREANLFVTSDFGTL' A
#
# COMPACT_ATOMS: atom_id res chain seq x y z
N THR A 1 14.51 9.37 13.13
CA THR A 1 14.71 8.56 11.93
C THR A 1 16.20 8.52 11.64
N ASN A 2 16.79 7.32 11.62
CA ASN A 2 18.13 7.09 11.11
C ASN A 2 17.93 6.50 9.71
N ILE A 3 17.92 7.35 8.69
CA ILE A 3 17.87 6.92 7.29
C ILE A 3 19.20 7.31 6.69
N ASP A 4 20.04 6.32 6.45
CA ASP A 4 21.27 6.49 5.69
C ASP A 4 20.90 6.60 4.20
N ALA A 5 21.32 7.71 3.59
CA ALA A 5 21.08 7.99 2.19
C ALA A 5 22.23 7.51 1.28
N ASP A 6 23.26 6.87 1.85
CA ASP A 6 24.49 6.42 1.16
C ASP A 6 25.14 7.55 0.31
N VAL A 7 25.05 8.81 0.75
CA VAL A 7 25.62 9.98 0.05
C VAL A 7 26.99 10.33 0.64
N ALA A 8 28.02 10.40 -0.21
CA ALA A 8 29.37 10.77 0.21
C ALA A 8 29.40 12.13 0.94
N ASN A 9 29.93 12.14 2.17
CA ASN A 9 30.00 13.30 3.10
C ASN A 9 28.67 13.72 3.75
N GLN A 10 27.64 12.87 3.77
CA GLN A 10 26.51 13.01 4.69
C GLN A 10 26.60 11.91 5.76
N ASP A 11 26.66 12.32 7.03
CA ASP A 11 26.62 11.41 8.18
C ASP A 11 25.16 11.26 8.65
N ASP A 12 24.85 10.11 9.25
CA ASP A 12 23.54 9.77 9.78
C ASP A 12 23.17 10.69 10.95
N VAL A 13 22.41 11.75 10.67
CA VAL A 13 21.90 12.64 11.72
C VAL A 13 20.65 12.02 12.35
N SER A 14 20.76 11.58 13.60
CA SER A 14 19.60 11.15 14.39
C SER A 14 18.63 12.31 14.62
N LYS A 15 17.53 12.33 13.85
CA LYS A 15 16.43 13.30 14.00
C LYS A 15 15.30 12.70 14.83
N PHE A 16 14.75 13.45 15.78
CA PHE A 16 13.47 13.13 16.42
C PHE A 16 12.34 13.80 15.64
N GLU A 17 11.73 13.05 14.72
CA GLU A 17 10.64 13.53 13.87
C GLU A 17 9.62 12.42 13.63
N MET A 18 8.36 12.80 13.42
CA MET A 18 7.32 11.91 12.93
C MET A 18 7.26 12.09 11.42
N SER A 19 7.81 11.14 10.68
CA SER A 19 7.86 11.17 9.21
C SER A 19 7.15 9.93 8.64
N SER A 20 6.42 10.12 7.54
CA SER A 20 5.57 9.11 6.91
C SER A 20 6.30 8.38 5.79
N GLY A 21 6.19 7.04 5.74
CA GLY A 21 6.66 6.26 4.58
C GLY A 21 8.18 6.11 4.42
N ASN A 22 8.98 6.33 5.46
CA ASN A 22 10.45 6.31 5.43
C ASN A 22 11.14 5.03 4.94
N SER A 23 10.45 3.89 4.96
CA SER A 23 10.98 2.60 4.47
C SER A 23 9.95 1.89 3.59
N THR A 24 8.69 1.94 4.00
CA THR A 24 7.53 1.50 3.20
C THR A 24 6.41 2.51 3.39
N GLY A 25 5.77 2.93 2.30
CA GLY A 25 4.65 3.87 2.34
C GLY A 25 3.50 3.35 3.21
N ASN A 26 2.90 4.21 4.05
CA ASN A 26 1.77 3.80 4.87
C ASN A 26 0.57 3.48 4.00
N ARG A 27 -0.16 2.43 4.38
CA ARG A 27 -1.30 1.93 3.63
C ARG A 27 -2.30 1.22 4.51
N PHE A 28 -3.56 1.33 4.12
CA PHE A 28 -4.67 0.54 4.64
C PHE A 28 -5.44 -0.03 3.45
N GLY A 29 -5.98 -1.24 3.57
CA GLY A 29 -6.75 -1.82 2.49
C GLY A 29 -7.59 -3.00 2.91
N LEU A 30 -8.55 -3.33 2.05
CA LEU A 30 -9.43 -4.48 2.16
C LEU A 30 -9.12 -5.44 1.01
N LYS A 31 -8.97 -6.72 1.36
CA LYS A 31 -8.82 -7.80 0.40
C LYS A 31 -9.82 -8.88 0.76
N ALA A 32 -10.55 -9.37 -0.24
CA ALA A 32 -11.45 -10.50 -0.05
C ALA A 32 -11.37 -11.43 -1.25
N THR A 33 -11.68 -12.69 -1.01
CA THR A 33 -11.80 -13.71 -2.03
C THR A 33 -12.98 -14.60 -1.66
N GLU A 34 -13.85 -14.82 -2.63
CA GLU A 34 -15.02 -15.68 -2.52
C GLU A 34 -14.85 -16.85 -3.48
N ASP A 35 -15.06 -18.06 -2.95
CA ASP A 35 -15.03 -19.29 -3.73
C ASP A 35 -16.41 -19.52 -4.33
N LEU A 36 -16.49 -19.55 -5.66
CA LEU A 36 -17.74 -19.79 -6.38
C LEU A 36 -17.96 -21.28 -6.69
N GLY A 37 -16.99 -22.14 -6.34
CA GLY A 37 -16.97 -23.55 -6.70
C GLY A 37 -16.47 -23.81 -8.12
N ASN A 38 -16.34 -25.11 -8.46
CA ASN A 38 -15.90 -25.57 -9.79
C ASN A 38 -14.58 -24.95 -10.29
N GLY A 39 -13.63 -24.71 -9.38
CA GLY A 39 -12.33 -24.12 -9.71
C GLY A 39 -12.35 -22.60 -9.91
N MET A 40 -13.49 -21.93 -9.68
CA MET A 40 -13.64 -20.49 -9.88
C MET A 40 -13.61 -19.73 -8.56
N LYS A 41 -12.87 -18.63 -8.53
CA LYS A 41 -12.83 -17.68 -7.40
C LYS A 41 -12.97 -16.26 -7.92
N VAL A 42 -13.65 -15.42 -7.15
CA VAL A 42 -13.68 -13.98 -7.39
C VAL A 42 -13.04 -13.27 -6.21
N GLY A 43 -12.38 -12.15 -6.44
CA GLY A 43 -11.77 -11.40 -5.37
C GLY A 43 -11.61 -9.95 -5.74
N PHE A 44 -11.41 -9.12 -4.71
CA PHE A 44 -11.11 -7.72 -4.90
C PHE A 44 -9.97 -7.28 -4.00
N VAL A 45 -9.27 -6.24 -4.44
CA VAL A 45 -8.27 -5.52 -3.67
C VAL A 45 -8.57 -4.05 -3.74
N LEU A 46 -8.72 -3.43 -2.57
CA LEU A 46 -8.87 -2.00 -2.41
C LEU A 46 -7.79 -1.52 -1.42
N GLU A 47 -6.81 -0.75 -1.87
CA GLU A 47 -5.69 -0.24 -1.07
C GLU A 47 -5.59 1.28 -1.16
N ASN A 48 -5.56 1.94 0.00
CA ASN A 48 -5.36 3.37 0.21
C ASN A 48 -3.92 3.64 0.71
N GLY A 49 -3.29 4.70 0.23
CA GLY A 49 -2.16 5.34 0.89
C GLY A 49 -2.59 6.54 1.76
N PHE A 50 -1.98 6.69 2.93
CA PHE A 50 -2.22 7.84 3.82
C PHE A 50 -0.92 8.35 4.46
N ASN A 51 -0.91 9.58 4.96
CA ASN A 51 0.21 10.10 5.72
C ASN A 51 0.05 9.75 7.20
N SER A 52 1.09 9.21 7.84
CA SER A 52 1.00 8.75 9.24
C SER A 52 1.01 9.87 10.26
N ASP A 53 1.35 11.09 9.86
CA ASP A 53 1.43 12.27 10.71
C ASP A 53 0.07 12.94 10.92
N ASP A 54 -0.70 13.14 9.85
CA ASP A 54 -2.01 13.81 9.89
C ASP A 54 -3.19 12.92 9.47
N GLY A 55 -2.92 11.69 9.01
CA GLY A 55 -3.94 10.77 8.50
C GLY A 55 -4.53 11.17 7.15
N ALA A 56 -3.98 12.19 6.48
CA ALA A 56 -4.49 12.66 5.21
C ALA A 56 -4.31 11.60 4.11
N LEU A 57 -5.25 11.56 3.17
CA LEU A 57 -5.14 10.73 1.98
C LEU A 57 -3.91 11.15 1.18
N LYS A 58 -3.14 10.16 0.71
CA LYS A 58 -1.96 10.43 -0.12
C LYS A 58 -2.33 11.08 -1.45
N THR A 59 -3.49 10.72 -2.00
CA THR A 59 -4.07 11.35 -3.19
C THR A 59 -5.37 12.04 -2.81
N THR A 60 -5.42 13.37 -2.92
CA THR A 60 -6.61 14.17 -2.60
C THR A 60 -7.83 13.67 -3.37
N ASN A 61 -8.96 13.52 -2.67
CA ASN A 61 -10.24 13.04 -3.21
C ASN A 61 -10.23 11.61 -3.82
N LYS A 62 -9.19 10.80 -3.56
CA LYS A 62 -9.17 9.39 -3.98
C LYS A 62 -8.85 8.49 -2.79
N LEU A 63 -9.84 7.68 -2.40
CA LEU A 63 -9.69 6.77 -1.27
C LEU A 63 -8.84 5.55 -1.62
N PHE A 64 -9.03 4.89 -2.75
CA PHE A 64 -8.21 3.73 -3.15
C PHE A 64 -7.27 4.12 -4.29
N ASP A 65 -6.20 4.83 -3.93
CA ASP A 65 -5.26 5.38 -4.90
C ASP A 65 -4.12 4.43 -5.26
N ARG A 66 -3.86 3.42 -4.43
CA ARG A 66 -2.77 2.45 -4.64
C ARG A 66 -3.24 1.24 -5.42
N GLU A 67 -4.39 0.69 -5.08
CA GLU A 67 -4.95 -0.47 -5.78
C GLU A 67 -6.48 -0.45 -5.70
N ALA A 68 -7.15 -0.69 -6.83
CA ALA A 68 -8.60 -0.79 -6.90
C ALA A 68 -8.99 -1.79 -7.99
N ASN A 69 -8.92 -3.08 -7.68
CA ASN A 69 -9.06 -4.18 -8.62
C ASN A 69 -10.19 -5.13 -8.21
N LEU A 70 -10.91 -5.64 -9.21
CA LEU A 70 -11.77 -6.81 -9.13
C LEU A 70 -11.18 -7.85 -10.08
N PHE A 71 -11.01 -9.08 -9.61
CA PHE A 71 -10.41 -10.14 -10.40
C PHE A 71 -11.20 -11.44 -10.29
N VAL A 72 -11.06 -12.27 -11.32
CA VAL A 72 -11.62 -13.61 -11.38
C VAL A 72 -10.49 -14.58 -11.65
N THR A 73 -10.37 -15.61 -10.82
CA THR A 73 -9.37 -16.67 -10.97
C THR A 73 -10.05 -17.98 -11.32
N SER A 74 -9.46 -18.70 -12.26
CA SER A 74 -9.85 -20.04 -12.69
C SER A 74 -8.61 -20.91 -12.87
N ASP A 75 -8.80 -22.18 -13.22
CA ASP A 75 -7.71 -23.09 -13.60
C ASP A 75 -6.89 -22.58 -14.80
N PHE A 76 -7.44 -21.64 -15.57
CA PHE A 76 -6.77 -21.03 -16.72
C PHE A 76 -6.00 -19.75 -16.36
N GLY A 77 -6.07 -19.29 -15.11
CA GLY A 77 -5.40 -18.09 -14.62
C GLY A 77 -6.35 -17.03 -14.08
N THR A 78 -5.82 -15.83 -13.85
CA THR A 78 -6.52 -14.69 -13.27
C THR A 78 -6.71 -13.58 -14.30
N LEU A 79 -7.92 -13.07 -14.38
CA LEU A 79 -8.27 -11.83 -15.08
C LEU A 79 -8.54 -10.72 -14.07
#